data_AF-A0A2N6BPC1-F1
#
_entry.id   AF-A0A2N6BPC1-F1
#
_cell.length_a   1.000
_cell.length_b   1.000
_cell.length_c   1.000
_cell.angle_alpha   90.00
_cell.angle_beta   90.00
_cell.angle_gamma   90.00
#
_symmetry.space_group_name_H-M   'P 1'
#
loop_
_entity.id
_entity.type
_entity.pdbx_description
1 polymer ?
#
loop_
_entity_poly.entity_id
_entity_poly.type
_entity_poly.pdbx_seq_one_letter_code
_entity_poly.pdbx_strand_id
1 'polypeptide(L)' 'MPASKFEVWGEEMIEKEVRQSGNSGRVYLPPEWIGKHVKIIRID' A
#
# COMPACT_ATOMS: atom_id res chain seq x y z
N MET A 1 -1.75 -15.70 -19.53
CA MET A 1 -0.39 -15.31 -19.07
C MET A 1 -0.24 -15.86 -17.67
N PRO A 2 0.88 -16.53 -17.33
CA PRO A 2 1.07 -16.99 -15.95
C PRO A 2 1.02 -15.77 -15.02
N ALA A 3 0.27 -15.89 -13.92
CA ALA A 3 0.17 -14.84 -12.92
C ALA A 3 1.57 -14.57 -12.33
N SER A 4 1.97 -13.30 -12.26
CA SER A 4 3.20 -12.91 -11.57
C SER A 4 3.03 -13.12 -10.07
N LYS A 5 3.90 -13.93 -9.45
CA LYS A 5 3.94 -14.07 -7.99
C LYS A 5 4.83 -12.98 -7.42
N PHE A 6 4.27 -12.15 -6.54
CA PHE A 6 5.02 -11.20 -5.74
C PHE A 6 5.14 -11.75 -4.32
N GLU A 7 6.35 -11.75 -3.76
CA GLU A 7 6.59 -12.11 -2.36
C GLU A 7 7.03 -10.86 -1.59
N VAL A 8 6.39 -10.61 -0.46
CA VAL A 8 6.69 -9.47 0.40
C VAL A 8 6.85 -9.93 1.85
N TRP A 9 7.79 -9.27 2.54
CA TRP A 9 8.08 -9.47 3.94
C TRP A 9 7.85 -8.15 4.67
N GLY A 10 7.19 -8.20 5.82
CA GLY A 10 6.87 -7.03 6.63
C GLY A 10 6.34 -7.43 8.00
N GLU A 11 6.26 -6.46 8.90
CA GLU A 11 5.74 -6.66 10.28
C GLU A 11 4.21 -6.64 10.32
N GLU A 12 3.58 -5.79 9.50
CA GLU A 12 2.14 -5.56 9.48
C GLU A 12 1.65 -5.32 8.04
N MET A 13 0.43 -5.78 7.72
CA MET A 13 -0.25 -5.56 6.43
C MET A 13 -1.65 -4.98 6.66
N ILE A 14 -1.98 -3.91 5.93
CA ILE A 14 -3.32 -3.31 5.93
C ILE A 14 -3.81 -3.13 4.49
N GLU A 15 -5.09 -3.40 4.25
CA GLU A 15 -5.75 -3.17 2.97
C GLU A 15 -6.63 -1.92 3.06
N LYS A 16 -6.47 -1.00 2.10
CA LYS A 16 -7.21 0.26 2.04
C LYS A 16 -7.44 0.64 0.58
N GLU A 17 -8.63 1.19 0.31
CA GLU A 17 -8.95 1.77 -1.00
C GLU A 17 -8.22 3.10 -1.19
N VAL A 18 -7.68 3.32 -2.39
CA VAL A 18 -7.06 4.60 -2.77
C VAL A 18 -8.16 5.65 -2.94
N ARG A 19 -8.05 6.76 -2.19
CA ARG A 19 -8.97 7.89 -2.30
C ARG A 19 -8.42 8.97 -3.23
N GLN A 20 -9.27 9.62 -4.00
CA GLN A 20 -8.88 10.75 -4.84
C GLN A 20 -8.45 11.95 -3.99
N SER A 21 -7.35 12.58 -4.38
CA SER A 21 -6.91 13.86 -3.84
C SER A 21 -6.26 14.69 -4.94
N GLY A 22 -7.02 15.64 -5.49
CA GLY A 22 -6.58 16.44 -6.63
C GLY A 22 -6.27 15.55 -7.83
N ASN A 23 -5.04 15.64 -8.34
CA ASN A 23 -4.52 14.85 -9.45
C ASN A 23 -3.82 13.54 -9.01
N SER A 24 -3.98 13.13 -7.75
CA SER A 24 -3.27 11.98 -7.16
C SER A 24 -4.21 11.08 -6.36
N GLY A 25 -3.80 9.83 -6.14
CA GLY A 25 -4.41 8.94 -5.16
C GLY A 25 -3.68 9.01 -3.82
N ARG A 26 -4.42 8.95 -2.71
CA ARG A 26 -3.86 8.89 -1.35
C ARG A 26 -4.39 7.67 -0.59
N VAL A 27 -3.53 7.12 0.25
CA VAL A 27 -3.87 6.10 1.25
C VAL A 27 -3.45 6.66 2.61
N TYR A 28 -4.38 6.72 3.56
CA TYR A 28 -4.08 7.16 4.93
C TYR A 28 -3.65 5.97 5.78
N LEU A 29 -2.43 6.03 6.29
CA LEU A 29 -1.80 5.01 7.12
C LEU A 29 -1.92 5.42 8.60
N PRO A 30 -1.82 4.48 9.55
CA PRO A 30 -1.80 4.79 10.97
C PRO A 30 -0.68 5.80 11.33
N PRO A 31 -0.91 6.74 12.27
CA PRO A 31 0.09 7.77 12.62
C PRO A 31 1.44 7.21 13.10
N GLU A 32 1.45 6.04 13.73
CA GLU A 32 2.64 5.35 14.19
C GLU A 32 3.56 4.86 13.05
N TRP A 33 3.06 4.83 11.81
CA TRP A 33 3.87 4.55 10.61
C TRP A 33 4.60 5.78 10.06
N ILE A 34 4.39 6.98 10.62
CA ILE A 34 5.12 8.18 10.22
C ILE A 34 6.64 7.94 10.36
N GLY A 35 7.38 8.16 9.28
CA GLY A 35 8.83 7.94 9.22
C GLY A 35 9.26 6.48 8.98
N LYS A 36 8.31 5.54 8.82
CA LYS A 36 8.61 4.14 8.47
C LYS A 36 8.73 3.96 6.95
N HIS A 37 9.49 2.95 6.53
CA HIS A 37 9.57 2.55 5.13
C HIS A 37 8.42 1.59 4.81
N VAL A 38 7.53 2.01 3.92
CA VAL A 38 6.33 1.26 3.52
C VAL A 38 6.43 0.87 2.05
N LYS A 39 6.00 -0.35 1.71
CA LYS A 39 5.81 -0.81 0.33
C LYS A 39 4.32 -0.87 0.04
N ILE A 40 3.90 -0.34 -1.10
CA ILE A 40 2.50 -0.42 -1.58
C ILE A 40 2.46 -1.38 -2.76
N ILE A 41 1.52 -2.31 -2.75
CA ILE A 41 1.27 -3.25 -3.84
C ILE A 41 -0.15 -2.98 -4.34
N ARG A 42 -0.29 -2.69 -5.63
CA ARG A 42 -1.61 -2.61 -6.27
C ARG A 42 -2.11 -4.03 -6.54
N ILE A 43 -3.35 -4.32 -6.17
CA ILE A 43 -3.95 -5.67 -6.22
C ILE A 43 -5.17 -5.79 -7.13
N ASP A 44 -5.55 -4.71 -7.81
CA ASP A 44 -6.73 -4.58 -8.68
C ASP A 44 -6.38 -4.25 -10.14
#